data_AF-A0A292Q0J4-F1
#
_entry.id   AF-A0A292Q0J4-F1
#
_cell.length_a   1.000
_cell.length_b   1.000
_cell.length_c   1.000
_cell.angle_alpha   90.00
_cell.angle_beta   90.00
_cell.angle_gamma   90.00
#
_symmetry.space_group_name_H-M   'P 1'
#
loop_
_entity.id
_entity.type
_entity.pdbx_description
1 polymer ?
#
loop_
_entity_poly.entity_id
_entity_poly.type
_entity_poly.pdbx_seq_one_letter_code
_entity_poly.pdbx_strand_id
1 'polypeptide(L)'
;MHQKFDQYLVSVNPDDNYKIVVFDPDIRVLDGRILDPMCRNPADPHRVSDQLLRWHFRQSVLANMRGEGEPIFEHDFPPGTDMVGEILSGPYGQERFELEIAARL
;
A
#
# COMPACT_ATOMS: atom_id res chain seq x y z
N MET A 1 1.29 -3.93 7.56
CA MET A 1 0.68 -4.47 6.33
C MET A 1 -0.18 -3.41 5.66
N HIS A 2 -1.09 -2.77 6.40
CA HIS A 2 -1.88 -1.62 5.91
C HIS A 2 -1.00 -0.51 5.29
N GLN A 3 -0.04 0.03 6.06
CA GLN A 3 0.91 1.05 5.57
C GLN A 3 1.64 0.68 4.26
N LYS A 4 2.07 -0.59 4.09
CA LYS A 4 2.72 -1.03 2.85
C LYS A 4 1.76 -1.03 1.67
N PHE A 5 0.48 -1.32 1.90
CA PHE A 5 -0.55 -1.27 0.87
C PHE A 5 -0.80 0.19 0.49
N ASP A 6 -1.00 1.07 1.48
CA ASP A 6 -1.29 2.50 1.25
C ASP A 6 -0.15 3.23 0.54
N GLN A 7 1.11 2.86 0.82
CA GLN A 7 2.31 3.37 0.13
C GLN A 7 2.59 2.67 -1.20
N TYR A 8 1.69 1.79 -1.65
CA TYR A 8 1.84 1.02 -2.88
C TYR A 8 3.07 0.09 -2.96
N LEU A 9 3.64 -0.29 -1.81
CA LEU A 9 4.78 -1.22 -1.70
C LEU A 9 4.35 -2.70 -1.75
N VAL A 10 3.06 -2.98 -1.52
CA VAL A 10 2.47 -4.29 -1.75
C VAL A 10 1.13 -4.14 -2.47
N SER A 11 0.83 -5.02 -3.41
CA SER A 11 -0.46 -5.04 -4.10
C SER A 11 -0.92 -6.46 -4.43
N VAL A 12 -2.14 -6.59 -4.95
CA VAL A 12 -2.73 -7.85 -5.41
C VAL A 12 -3.20 -7.64 -6.85
N ASN A 13 -2.74 -8.52 -7.75
CA ASN A 13 -3.18 -8.50 -9.14
C ASN A 13 -4.37 -9.47 -9.34
N PRO A 14 -5.62 -8.97 -9.46
CA PRO A 14 -6.78 -9.83 -9.66
C PRO A 14 -6.77 -10.51 -11.04
N ASP A 15 -6.02 -9.98 -12.01
CA ASP A 15 -5.90 -10.54 -13.37
C ASP A 15 -4.85 -11.66 -13.47
N ASP A 16 -4.05 -11.87 -12.41
CA ASP A 16 -3.06 -12.93 -12.30
C ASP A 16 -3.37 -13.83 -11.08
N ASN A 17 -4.58 -14.40 -11.08
CA ASN A 17 -5.08 -15.30 -10.02
C ASN A 17 -4.97 -14.71 -8.60
N TYR A 18 -5.12 -13.39 -8.45
CA TYR A 18 -4.96 -12.69 -7.16
C TYR A 18 -3.56 -12.85 -6.54
N LYS A 19 -2.53 -12.90 -7.39
CA LYS A 19 -1.14 -12.93 -6.96
C LYS A 19 -0.79 -11.65 -6.20
N ILE A 20 -0.16 -11.82 -5.04
CA ILE A 20 0.46 -10.75 -4.24
C ILE A 20 1.77 -10.36 -4.93
N VAL A 21 1.96 -9.06 -5.12
CA VAL A 21 3.17 -8.46 -5.69
C VAL A 21 3.79 -7.51 -4.67
N VAL A 22 5.07 -7.70 -4.38
CA VAL A 22 5.84 -6.87 -3.45
C VAL A 22 6.84 -6.03 -4.26
N PHE A 23 6.84 -4.72 -4.02
CA PHE A 23 7.70 -3.75 -4.70
C PHE A 23 8.88 -3.26 -3.84
N ASP A 24 8.96 -3.72 -2.58
CA ASP A 24 10.06 -3.49 -1.66
C ASP A 24 10.84 -4.78 -1.35
N PRO A 25 11.92 -4.75 -0.54
CA PRO A 25 12.57 -5.97 -0.10
C PRO A 25 11.56 -6.92 0.58
N ASP A 26 11.36 -8.11 0.00
CA ASP A 26 10.35 -9.08 0.45
C ASP A 26 10.77 -9.85 1.72
N ILE A 27 10.94 -9.12 2.81
CA ILE A 27 11.35 -9.66 4.12
C ILE A 27 10.30 -10.61 4.73
N ARG A 28 9.05 -10.60 4.24
CA ARG A 28 7.95 -11.45 4.72
C ARG A 28 7.65 -12.62 3.78
N VAL A 29 8.39 -12.76 2.67
CA VAL A 29 8.25 -13.82 1.67
C VAL A 29 6.81 -13.88 1.15
N LEU A 30 6.21 -12.72 0.87
CA LEU A 30 4.82 -12.59 0.42
C LEU A 30 4.70 -12.58 -1.10
N ASP A 31 5.76 -12.20 -1.82
CA ASP A 31 5.72 -12.08 -3.26
C ASP A 31 5.37 -13.43 -3.91
N GLY A 32 4.48 -13.38 -4.89
CA GLY A 32 4.01 -14.58 -5.60
C GLY A 32 3.02 -15.46 -4.86
N ARG A 33 2.70 -15.18 -3.58
CA ARG A 33 1.59 -15.85 -2.89
C ARG A 33 0.25 -15.44 -3.51
N ILE A 34 -0.79 -16.22 -3.25
CA ILE A 34 -2.15 -15.93 -3.69
C ILE A 34 -2.97 -15.38 -2.52
N LEU A 35 -3.76 -14.33 -2.77
CA LEU A 35 -4.69 -13.80 -1.79
C LEU A 35 -5.66 -14.89 -1.31
N ASP A 36 -5.94 -14.89 -0.01
CA ASP A 36 -6.78 -15.89 0.64
C ASP A 36 -8.12 -16.06 -0.11
N PRO A 37 -8.53 -17.31 -0.45
CA PRO A 37 -9.80 -17.59 -1.11
C PRO A 37 -11.01 -16.95 -0.43
N MET A 38 -11.00 -16.80 0.90
CA MET A 38 -12.08 -16.16 1.65
C MET A 38 -12.31 -14.72 1.20
N CYS A 39 -11.24 -13.98 0.86
CA CYS A 39 -11.34 -12.60 0.39
C CYS A 39 -11.97 -12.49 -1.01
N ARG A 40 -11.93 -13.56 -1.82
CA ARG A 40 -12.32 -13.57 -3.23
C ARG A 40 -13.46 -14.54 -3.54
N ASN A 41 -14.19 -14.99 -2.51
CA ASN A 41 -15.34 -15.87 -2.67
C ASN A 41 -16.48 -15.13 -3.41
N PRO A 42 -16.92 -15.57 -4.59
CA PRO A 42 -18.00 -14.92 -5.33
C PRO A 42 -19.35 -14.92 -4.61
N ALA A 43 -19.56 -15.86 -3.68
CA ALA A 43 -20.77 -15.95 -2.88
C ALA A 43 -20.76 -15.00 -1.66
N ASP A 44 -19.62 -14.39 -1.33
CA ASP A 44 -19.49 -13.46 -0.22
C ASP A 44 -19.73 -12.02 -0.71
N PRO A 45 -20.78 -11.32 -0.23
CA PRO A 45 -21.02 -9.92 -0.59
C PRO A 45 -19.92 -8.97 -0.08
N HIS A 46 -19.10 -9.40 0.89
CA HIS A 46 -17.97 -8.64 1.43
C HIS A 46 -16.64 -8.97 0.77
N ARG A 47 -16.65 -9.75 -0.33
CA ARG A 47 -15.44 -10.01 -1.11
C ARG A 47 -14.77 -8.71 -1.56
N VAL A 48 -13.45 -8.76 -1.72
CA VAL A 48 -12.69 -7.64 -2.25
C VAL A 48 -13.11 -7.33 -3.69
N SER A 49 -13.16 -6.05 -4.03
CA SER A 49 -13.52 -5.60 -5.38
C SER A 49 -12.35 -5.78 -6.33
N ASP A 50 -12.56 -6.59 -7.38
CA ASP A 50 -11.56 -6.78 -8.44
C ASP A 50 -11.21 -5.47 -9.14
N GLN A 51 -12.18 -4.53 -9.25
CA GLN A 51 -11.93 -3.23 -9.85
C GLN A 51 -11.00 -2.38 -8.99
N LEU A 52 -11.20 -2.37 -7.67
CA LEU A 52 -10.35 -1.62 -6.75
C LEU A 52 -8.95 -2.23 -6.67
N LEU A 53 -8.85 -3.57 -6.60
CA LEU A 53 -7.55 -4.25 -6.63
C LEU A 53 -6.80 -3.95 -7.92
N ARG A 54 -7.47 -4.00 -9.08
CA ARG A 54 -6.85 -3.68 -10.37
C ARG A 54 -6.40 -2.22 -10.46
N TRP A 55 -7.21 -1.29 -9.94
CA TRP A 55 -6.83 0.12 -9.88
C TRP A 55 -5.60 0.30 -9.00
N HIS A 56 -5.61 -0.25 -7.79
CA HIS A 56 -4.49 -0.17 -6.86
C HIS A 56 -3.22 -0.81 -7.44
N PHE A 57 -3.33 -2.00 -8.05
CA PHE A 57 -2.20 -2.67 -8.69
C PHE A 57 -1.56 -1.80 -9.76
N ARG A 58 -2.37 -1.11 -10.59
CA ARG A 58 -1.85 -0.16 -11.58
C ARG A 58 -1.17 1.03 -10.92
N GLN A 59 -1.70 1.56 -9.82
CA GLN A 59 -1.03 2.62 -9.05
C GLN A 59 0.30 2.14 -8.48
N SER A 60 0.35 0.93 -7.92
CA SER A 60 1.60 0.33 -7.41
C SER A 60 2.63 0.11 -8.49
N VAL A 61 2.22 -0.39 -9.65
CA VAL A 61 3.12 -0.48 -10.81
C VAL A 61 3.61 0.93 -11.19
N LEU A 62 2.75 1.94 -11.30
CA LEU A 62 3.17 3.30 -11.68
C LEU A 62 4.10 3.96 -10.66
N ALA A 63 3.79 3.87 -9.37
CA ALA A 63 4.60 4.41 -8.28
C ALA A 63 6.00 3.81 -8.25
N ASN A 64 6.14 2.53 -8.64
CA ASN A 64 7.39 1.79 -8.56
C ASN A 64 8.11 1.59 -9.93
N MET A 65 7.51 2.00 -11.06
CA MET A 65 8.08 1.81 -12.42
C MET A 65 9.00 2.96 -12.88
N ARG A 66 9.61 3.69 -11.95
CA ARG A 66 10.76 4.57 -12.20
C ARG A 66 11.81 4.26 -11.14
N GLY A 67 13.09 4.14 -11.52
CA GLY A 67 14.16 4.14 -10.51
C GLY A 67 14.05 5.40 -9.63
N GLU A 68 14.43 5.33 -8.35
CA GLU A 68 14.20 6.37 -7.33
C GLU A 68 12.74 6.92 -7.28
N GLY A 69 11.74 6.15 -7.75
CA GLY A 69 10.34 6.57 -7.82
C GLY A 69 9.67 6.66 -6.45
N GLU A 70 8.97 7.78 -6.22
CA GLU A 70 8.20 8.23 -5.03
C GLU A 70 8.86 8.01 -3.65
N PRO A 71 8.95 9.04 -2.79
CA PRO A 71 9.60 8.90 -1.50
C PRO A 71 8.87 7.89 -0.60
N ILE A 72 9.61 6.91 -0.10
CA ILE A 72 9.15 6.04 1.00
C ILE A 72 9.08 6.92 2.25
N PHE A 73 7.88 7.09 2.79
CA PHE A 73 7.67 7.90 3.98
C PHE A 73 7.95 7.10 5.26
N GLU A 74 8.60 7.74 6.23
CA GLU A 74 8.73 7.22 7.59
C GLU A 74 7.39 7.37 8.33
N HIS A 75 7.02 6.35 9.12
CA HIS A 75 5.77 6.32 9.88
C HIS A 75 6.00 6.06 11.38
N ASP A 76 7.26 5.86 11.80
CA ASP A 76 7.61 5.57 13.20
C ASP A 76 8.02 6.87 13.91
N PHE A 77 7.03 7.58 14.42
CA PHE A 77 7.24 8.83 15.14
C PHE A 77 7.35 8.56 16.65
N PRO A 78 8.47 8.94 17.31
CA PRO A 78 8.65 8.72 18.74
C PRO A 78 7.57 9.44 19.59
N PRO A 79 7.17 8.88 20.74
CA PRO A 79 6.21 9.56 21.62
C PRO A 79 6.71 10.94 22.07
N GLY A 80 5.91 11.98 21.83
CA GLY A 80 6.21 13.35 22.21
C GLY A 80 6.85 14.21 21.10
N THR A 81 7.08 13.67 19.89
CA THR A 81 7.46 14.48 18.73
C THR A 81 6.25 15.17 18.09
N ASP A 82 6.49 16.31 17.43
CA ASP A 82 5.48 17.00 16.62
C ASP A 82 5.39 16.35 15.24
N MET A 83 4.74 15.18 15.22
CA MET A 83 4.54 14.39 14.01
C MET A 83 3.90 15.19 12.86
N VAL A 84 2.93 16.06 13.16
CA VAL A 84 2.23 16.84 12.13
C VAL A 84 3.19 17.88 11.52
N GLY A 85 3.96 18.56 12.38
CA GLY A 85 5.01 19.49 11.92
C GLY A 85 6.09 18.80 11.08
N GLU A 86 6.54 17.62 11.49
CA GLU A 86 7.53 16.81 10.75
C GLU A 86 7.00 16.36 9.39
N ILE A 87 5.75 15.92 9.30
CA ILE A 87 5.13 15.51 8.04
C ILE A 87 4.96 16.70 7.09
N LEU A 88 4.40 17.81 7.59
CA LEU A 88 4.11 19.00 6.76
C LEU A 88 5.39 19.70 6.26
N SER A 89 6.49 19.57 6.99
CA SER A 89 7.80 20.12 6.57
C SER A 89 8.54 19.24 5.55
N GLY A 90 8.10 18.00 5.35
CA GLY A 90 8.70 17.05 4.43
C GLY A 90 8.22 17.18 2.97
N PRO A 91 8.84 16.42 2.04
CA PRO A 91 8.35 16.31 0.67
C PRO A 91 6.90 15.83 0.64
N TYR A 92 6.08 16.43 -0.23
CA TYR A 92 4.66 16.11 -0.38
C TYR A 92 3.89 16.19 0.96
N GLY A 93 4.20 17.19 1.80
CA GLY A 93 3.73 17.24 3.18
C GLY A 93 2.21 17.19 3.35
N GLN A 94 1.44 17.77 2.41
CA GLN A 94 -0.02 17.68 2.44
C GLN A 94 -0.50 16.27 2.09
N GLU A 95 -0.01 15.70 0.99
CA GLU A 95 -0.39 14.36 0.54
C GLU A 95 0.04 13.29 1.56
N ARG A 96 1.23 13.44 2.15
CA ARG A 96 1.74 12.59 3.23
C ARG A 96 0.89 12.73 4.49
N PHE A 97 0.42 13.92 4.83
CA PHE A 97 -0.48 14.10 5.97
C PHE A 97 -1.82 13.41 5.75
N GLU A 98 -2.42 13.56 4.57
CA GLU A 98 -3.65 12.87 4.20
C GLU A 98 -3.49 11.34 4.27
N LEU A 99 -2.37 10.82 3.75
CA LEU A 99 -2.00 9.41 3.81
C LEU A 99 -1.82 8.92 5.26
N GLU A 100 -1.07 9.65 6.10
CA GLU A 100 -0.82 9.28 7.48
C GLU A 100 -2.11 9.24 8.31
N ILE A 101 -3.02 10.20 8.11
CA ILE A 101 -4.32 10.20 8.78
C ILE A 101 -5.16 9.01 8.31
N ALA A 102 -5.18 8.72 7.00
CA ALA A 102 -5.91 7.57 6.46
C ALA A 102 -5.38 6.22 6.99
N ALA A 103 -4.05 6.06 7.13
CA ALA A 103 -3.43 4.83 7.60
C ALA A 103 -3.66 4.55 9.11
N ARG A 104 -4.06 5.58 9.88
CA ARG A 104 -4.32 5.51 11.34
C ARG A 104 -5.78 5.26 11.70
N LEU A 105 -6.69 5.38 10.75
CA LEU A 105 -8.13 5.10 10.90
C LEU A 105 -8.42 3.61 10.69
#